data_AF-A0A7S0WSE4-F1
#
_entry.id   AF-A0A7S0WSE4-F1
#
_cell.length_a   1.000
_cell.length_b   1.000
_cell.length_c   1.000
_cell.angle_alpha   90.00
_cell.angle_beta   90.00
_cell.angle_gamma   90.00
#
_symmetry.space_group_name_H-M   'P 1'
#
loop_
_entity.id
_entity.type
_entity.pdbx_description
1 polymer ?
#
loop_
_entity_poly.entity_id
_entity_poly.type
_entity_poly.pdbx_seq_one_letter_code
_entity_poly.pdbx_strand_id
1 'polypeptide(L)'
;RTQLQAVALLIQHGYYFSAVKVVYSDHELLAATLEELRLVVAQNMDEDNWEVAVQSWHWQAADKELFVRQFQELKIIAYYREVRQQLRALRGQGAGALVRVEREMMLKVITDFQAQVAEAQDTAHGAGGEDGAQQDARARLRAEAEARAEEERQRKAAVRAQIQEERMRKERLAAEARERARMDLEAKRMERENLVAARKAKDEAAAAARAEAVARAAEEARAKAQRPPDTQPHLSRIEEEGGSRGSSAAASREASAAALHGKPAKGASPLPSKEASKVASSRHGSRAPSTEPSHVGKEASAASVHKEAS
;
A
#
# COMPACT_ATOMS: atom_id res chain seq x y z
N ARG A 1 24.87 7.12 31.19
CA ARG A 1 24.46 5.81 30.58
C ARG A 1 22.94 5.61 30.60
N THR A 2 22.25 5.82 31.72
CA THR A 2 20.78 5.66 31.82
C THR A 2 19.99 6.63 30.94
N GLN A 3 20.42 7.90 30.86
CA GLN A 3 19.76 8.91 30.01
C GLN A 3 19.86 8.58 28.51
N LEU A 4 21.05 8.23 28.00
CA LEU A 4 21.24 7.80 26.61
C LEU A 4 20.34 6.62 26.22
N GLN A 5 20.22 5.62 27.10
CA GLN A 5 19.35 4.47 26.85
C GLN A 5 17.87 4.88 26.85
N ALA A 6 17.45 5.78 27.76
CA ALA A 6 16.09 6.30 27.78
C ALA A 6 15.78 7.12 26.51
N VAL A 7 16.72 7.93 26.04
CA VAL A 7 16.62 8.71 24.80
C VAL A 7 16.42 7.80 23.59
N ALA A 8 17.28 6.79 23.42
CA ALA A 8 17.17 5.86 22.31
C ALA A 8 15.80 5.16 22.28
N LEU A 9 15.29 4.74 23.45
CA LEU A 9 13.94 4.17 23.58
C LEU A 9 12.85 5.18 23.22
N LEU A 10 12.95 6.42 23.69
CA LEU A 10 11.98 7.47 23.37
C LEU A 10 11.95 7.77 21.86
N ILE A 11 13.11 7.89 21.22
CA ILE A 11 13.21 8.10 19.77
C ILE A 11 12.60 6.93 19.00
N GLN A 12 12.94 5.68 19.38
CA GLN A 12 12.42 4.48 18.74
C GLN A 12 10.89 4.39 18.81
N HIS A 13 10.30 4.87 19.91
CA HIS A 13 8.85 4.86 20.11
C HIS A 13 8.12 6.14 19.63
N GLY A 14 8.84 7.09 19.02
CA GLY A 14 8.24 8.30 18.45
C GLY A 14 7.96 9.43 19.45
N TYR A 15 8.68 9.45 20.58
CA TYR A 15 8.63 10.50 21.61
C TYR A 15 9.80 11.48 21.46
N TYR A 16 9.88 12.13 20.30
CA TYR A 16 11.01 12.97 19.91
C TYR A 16 11.23 14.18 20.83
N PHE A 17 10.16 14.89 21.20
CA PHE A 17 10.28 16.08 22.04
C PHE A 17 10.65 15.71 23.48
N SER A 18 10.06 14.64 24.02
CA SER A 18 10.45 14.10 25.32
C SER A 18 11.91 13.65 25.35
N ALA A 19 12.42 13.05 24.27
CA ALA A 19 13.83 12.68 24.16
C ALA A 19 14.76 13.90 24.33
N VAL A 20 14.44 15.02 23.67
CA VAL A 20 15.16 16.29 23.84
C VAL A 20 15.08 16.80 25.29
N LYS A 21 13.89 16.77 25.92
CA LYS A 21 13.73 17.25 27.30
C LYS A 21 14.55 16.45 28.31
N VAL A 22 14.73 15.14 28.13
CA VAL A 22 15.49 14.27 29.06
C VAL A 22 16.96 14.67 29.14
N VAL A 23 17.51 15.18 28.05
CA VAL A 23 18.94 15.52 27.92
C VAL A 23 19.20 17.02 27.91
N TYR A 24 18.15 17.84 28.04
CA TYR A 24 18.24 19.29 27.89
C TYR A 24 19.25 19.97 28.83
N SER A 25 19.51 19.39 30.00
CA SER A 25 20.48 19.89 30.97
C SER A 25 21.94 19.58 30.63
N ASP A 26 22.19 18.65 29.71
CA ASP A 26 23.53 18.22 29.31
C ASP A 26 23.76 18.61 27.85
N HIS A 27 24.54 19.68 27.62
CA HIS A 27 24.71 20.27 26.29
C HIS A 27 25.41 19.34 25.30
N GLU A 28 26.36 18.52 25.74
CA GLU A 28 27.05 17.57 24.87
C GLU A 28 26.09 16.47 24.42
N LEU A 29 25.34 15.93 25.38
CA LEU A 29 24.36 14.89 25.12
C LEU A 29 23.17 15.41 24.29
N LEU A 30 22.75 16.65 24.55
CA LEU A 30 21.74 17.35 23.77
C LEU A 30 22.20 17.52 22.31
N ALA A 31 23.43 17.98 22.07
CA ALA A 31 23.96 18.13 20.72
C ALA A 31 23.97 16.79 19.96
N ALA A 32 24.44 15.72 20.59
CA ALA A 32 24.46 14.39 20.00
C ALA A 32 23.04 13.88 19.70
N THR A 33 22.11 14.06 20.64
CA THR A 33 20.70 13.65 20.49
C THR A 33 19.99 14.42 19.38
N LEU A 34 20.26 15.73 19.26
CA LEU A 34 19.69 16.56 18.20
C LEU A 34 20.19 16.13 16.82
N GLU A 35 21.46 15.75 16.69
CA GLU A 35 22.00 15.25 15.42
C GLU A 35 21.41 13.88 15.05
N GLU A 36 21.26 12.97 16.01
CA GLU A 36 20.58 11.69 15.79
C GLU A 36 19.13 11.90 15.34
N LEU A 37 18.39 12.77 16.03
CA LEU A 37 17.03 13.15 15.65
C LEU A 37 16.98 13.76 14.24
N ARG A 38 17.92 14.64 13.90
CA ARG A 38 18.00 15.25 12.55
C ARG A 38 18.08 14.17 11.47
N LEU A 39 18.95 13.18 11.66
CA LEU A 39 19.13 12.07 10.73
C LEU A 39 17.86 11.20 10.61
N VAL A 40 17.22 10.89 11.74
CA VAL A 40 15.97 10.10 11.78
C VAL A 40 14.82 10.82 11.07
N VAL A 41 14.65 12.12 11.32
CA VAL A 41 13.53 12.90 10.76
C VAL A 41 13.75 13.19 9.27
N ALA A 42 14.99 13.50 8.86
CA ALA A 42 15.35 13.73 7.47
C ALA A 42 15.31 12.45 6.61
N GLN A 43 15.34 11.27 7.23
CA GLN A 43 15.33 10.00 6.52
C GLN A 43 14.07 9.83 5.67
N ASN A 44 14.23 9.60 4.36
CA ASN A 44 13.13 9.42 3.40
C ASN A 44 12.27 10.67 3.19
N MET A 45 12.83 11.88 3.30
CA MET A 45 12.16 13.11 2.87
C MET A 45 12.27 13.39 1.36
N ASP A 46 13.09 12.62 0.63
CA ASP A 46 13.24 12.74 -0.83
C ASP A 46 11.93 12.39 -1.56
N GLU A 47 11.64 13.13 -2.63
CA GLU A 47 10.32 13.21 -3.28
C GLU A 47 9.79 11.87 -3.83
N ASP A 48 10.67 10.91 -4.09
CA ASP A 48 10.32 9.64 -4.75
C ASP A 48 9.87 8.51 -3.79
N ASN A 49 9.85 8.73 -2.48
CA ASN A 49 9.56 7.65 -1.50
C ASN A 49 8.57 8.04 -0.40
N TRP A 50 7.61 8.90 -0.75
CA TRP A 50 6.65 9.46 0.20
C TRP A 50 5.77 8.42 0.90
N GLU A 51 5.40 7.33 0.21
CA GLU A 51 4.62 6.24 0.82
C GLU A 51 5.39 5.56 1.96
N VAL A 52 6.69 5.34 1.77
CA VAL A 52 7.57 4.79 2.82
C VAL A 52 7.76 5.80 3.94
N ALA A 53 7.84 7.10 3.63
CA ALA A 53 7.95 8.16 4.61
C ALA A 53 6.72 8.24 5.54
N VAL A 54 5.51 8.06 4.98
CA VAL A 54 4.24 8.00 5.73
C VAL A 54 4.16 6.78 6.62
N GLN A 55 4.63 5.62 6.15
CA GLN A 55 4.60 4.38 6.93
C GLN A 55 5.66 4.34 8.05
N SER A 56 6.80 4.99 7.83
CA SER A 56 7.93 5.00 8.77
C SER A 56 7.87 6.14 9.80
N TRP A 57 7.17 7.23 9.49
CA TRP A 57 7.05 8.35 10.41
C TRP A 57 5.95 8.11 11.44
N HIS A 58 6.33 8.17 12.71
CA HIS A 58 5.36 8.12 13.79
C HIS A 58 5.77 9.04 14.93
N TRP A 59 5.07 10.15 15.05
CA TRP A 59 5.19 11.03 16.22
C TRP A 59 3.99 10.77 17.15
N GLN A 60 4.28 10.40 18.40
CA GLN A 60 3.25 10.06 19.38
C GLN A 60 2.35 11.24 19.71
N ALA A 61 1.04 10.98 19.86
CA ALA A 61 0.06 12.02 20.11
C ALA A 61 0.31 12.78 21.43
N ALA A 62 0.67 12.05 22.49
CA ALA A 62 1.00 12.63 23.79
C ALA A 62 2.24 13.54 23.73
N ASP A 63 3.27 13.13 22.99
CA ASP A 63 4.49 13.91 22.80
C ASP A 63 4.23 15.18 21.96
N LYS A 64 3.41 15.05 20.91
CA LYS A 64 2.93 16.20 20.13
C LYS A 64 2.14 17.19 20.96
N GLU A 65 1.22 16.72 21.80
CA GLU A 65 0.46 17.56 22.72
C GLU A 65 1.40 18.31 23.68
N LEU A 66 2.39 17.61 24.23
CA LEU A 66 3.38 18.21 25.13
C LEU A 66 4.17 19.31 24.42
N PHE A 67 4.64 19.05 23.20
CA PHE A 67 5.34 20.01 22.35
C PHE A 67 4.48 21.26 22.08
N VAL A 68 3.25 21.04 21.60
CA VAL A 68 2.32 22.15 21.27
C VAL A 68 2.00 22.99 22.50
N ARG A 69 1.81 22.38 23.67
CA ARG A 69 1.56 23.10 24.93
C ARG A 69 2.78 23.91 25.38
N GLN A 70 3.97 23.32 25.30
CA GLN A 70 5.20 23.99 25.73
C GLN A 70 5.49 25.25 24.89
N PHE A 71 5.20 25.22 23.59
CA PHE A 71 5.51 26.30 22.66
C PHE A 71 4.26 27.05 22.16
N GLN A 72 3.15 26.99 22.90
CA GLN A 72 1.86 27.54 22.47
C GLN A 72 1.88 29.05 22.14
N GLU A 73 2.85 29.78 22.69
CA GLU A 73 3.02 31.22 22.50
C GLU A 73 3.72 31.57 21.17
N LEU A 74 4.37 30.60 20.53
CA LEU A 74 5.04 30.82 19.26
C LEU A 74 4.03 30.82 18.11
N LYS A 75 4.07 31.87 17.27
CA LYS A 75 3.19 32.00 16.10
C LYS A 75 3.25 30.78 15.17
N ILE A 76 4.44 30.20 14.98
CA ILE A 76 4.64 29.01 14.15
C ILE A 76 3.84 27.80 14.66
N ILE A 77 3.64 27.69 15.98
CA ILE A 77 2.86 26.61 16.60
C ILE A 77 1.36 26.85 16.43
N ALA A 78 0.90 28.10 16.48
CA ALA A 78 -0.47 28.44 16.13
C ALA A 78 -0.79 28.03 14.68
N TYR A 79 0.06 28.42 13.71
CA TYR A 79 -0.09 28.01 12.31
C TYR A 79 -0.04 26.50 12.13
N TYR A 80 0.88 25.80 12.80
CA TYR A 80 0.96 24.34 12.77
C TYR A 80 -0.34 23.67 13.23
N ARG A 81 -0.96 24.17 14.32
CA ARG A 81 -2.23 23.62 14.82
C ARG A 81 -3.35 23.77 13.79
N GLU A 82 -3.45 24.94 13.16
CA GLU A 82 -4.44 25.23 12.13
C GLU A 82 -4.27 24.33 10.91
N VAL A 83 -3.05 24.26 10.36
CA VAL A 83 -2.72 23.41 9.19
C VAL A 83 -3.00 21.94 9.52
N ARG A 84 -2.62 21.47 10.70
CA ARG A 84 -2.92 20.10 11.15
C ARG A 84 -4.41 19.82 11.24
N GLN A 85 -5.22 20.79 11.69
CA GLN A 85 -6.67 20.64 11.74
C GLN A 85 -7.29 20.57 10.33
N GLN A 86 -6.83 21.43 9.42
CA GLN A 86 -7.26 21.44 8.01
C GLN A 86 -6.90 20.13 7.31
N LEU A 87 -5.64 19.66 7.45
CA LEU A 87 -5.19 18.41 6.82
C LEU A 87 -5.89 17.18 7.37
N ARG A 88 -6.23 17.16 8.67
CA ARG A 88 -7.06 16.10 9.26
C ARG A 88 -8.49 16.09 8.70
N ALA A 89 -9.05 17.26 8.40
CA ALA A 89 -10.38 17.35 7.78
C ALA A 89 -10.40 16.70 6.38
N LEU A 90 -9.26 16.67 5.68
CA LEU A 90 -9.07 16.03 4.37
C LEU A 90 -8.86 14.50 4.44
N ARG A 91 -8.84 13.90 5.64
CA ARG A 91 -8.71 12.44 5.87
C ARG A 91 -7.53 11.82 5.10
N GLY A 92 -7.77 10.77 4.29
CA GLY A 92 -6.73 10.00 3.62
C GLY A 92 -5.91 10.80 2.61
N GLN A 93 -6.49 11.83 1.99
CA GLN A 93 -5.77 12.73 1.08
C GLN A 93 -4.83 13.67 1.84
N GLY A 94 -5.15 14.02 3.08
CA GLY A 94 -4.33 14.87 3.94
C GLY A 94 -3.26 14.14 4.73
N ALA A 95 -3.28 12.80 4.80
CA ALA A 95 -2.37 12.02 5.63
C ALA A 95 -0.90 12.20 5.22
N GLY A 96 -0.64 12.24 3.92
CA GLY A 96 0.69 12.54 3.38
C GLY A 96 1.14 13.96 3.75
N ALA A 97 0.39 14.98 3.32
CA ALA A 97 0.73 16.36 3.67
C ALA A 97 0.92 16.58 5.18
N LEU A 98 0.15 15.89 6.03
CA LEU A 98 0.26 15.99 7.49
C LEU A 98 1.60 15.45 7.98
N VAL A 99 2.03 14.27 7.51
CA VAL A 99 3.34 13.71 7.87
C VAL A 99 4.48 14.63 7.44
N ARG A 100 4.35 15.28 6.27
CA ARG A 100 5.34 16.25 5.79
C ARG A 100 5.46 17.45 6.72
N VAL A 101 4.32 18.06 7.06
CA VAL A 101 4.27 19.20 7.99
C VAL A 101 4.80 18.81 9.37
N GLU A 102 4.47 17.62 9.88
CA GLU A 102 4.97 17.13 11.17
C GLU A 102 6.50 16.95 11.16
N ARG A 103 7.09 16.43 10.07
CA ARG A 103 8.55 16.29 9.91
C ARG A 103 9.24 17.64 9.76
N GLU A 104 8.73 18.52 8.90
CA GLU A 104 9.28 19.87 8.70
C GLU A 104 9.26 20.68 10.00
N MET A 105 8.19 20.57 10.78
CA MET A 105 8.09 21.18 12.11
C MET A 105 9.17 20.64 13.06
N MET A 106 9.32 19.31 13.14
CA MET A 106 10.32 18.69 14.00
C MET A 106 11.75 19.06 13.58
N LEU A 107 12.05 19.05 12.28
CA LEU A 107 13.36 19.49 11.76
C LEU A 107 13.64 20.94 12.12
N LYS A 108 12.65 21.83 11.96
CA LYS A 108 12.82 23.24 12.31
C LYS A 108 13.18 23.40 13.79
N VAL A 109 12.49 22.68 14.67
CA VAL A 109 12.77 22.68 16.11
C VAL A 109 14.18 22.17 16.41
N ILE A 110 14.58 21.07 15.78
CA ILE A 110 15.93 20.50 15.94
C ILE A 110 17.00 21.51 15.51
N THR A 111 16.85 22.11 14.32
CA THR A 111 17.80 23.09 13.79
C THR A 111 17.89 24.33 14.69
N ASP A 112 16.76 24.83 15.20
CA ASP A 112 16.75 25.98 16.10
C ASP A 112 17.45 25.66 17.44
N PHE A 113 17.24 24.45 17.99
CA PHE A 113 17.97 24.02 19.18
C PHE A 113 19.47 23.81 18.93
N GLN A 114 19.85 23.26 17.77
CA GLN A 114 21.27 23.11 17.42
C GLN A 114 21.96 24.48 17.34
N ALA A 115 21.31 25.49 16.74
CA ALA A 115 21.81 26.85 16.70
C ALA A 115 21.98 27.45 18.11
N GLN A 116 20.98 27.28 18.98
CA GLN A 116 21.05 27.76 20.38
C GLN A 116 22.18 27.09 21.17
N VAL A 117 22.40 25.78 20.98
CA VAL A 117 23.50 25.06 21.64
C VAL A 117 24.86 25.55 21.15
N ALA A 118 25.01 25.80 19.85
CA ALA A 118 26.24 26.35 19.28
C ALA A 118 26.55 27.75 19.84
N GLU A 119 25.55 28.65 19.87
CA GLU A 119 25.69 29.99 20.45
C GLU A 119 26.04 29.94 21.95
N ALA A 120 25.43 29.04 22.71
CA ALA A 120 25.73 28.85 24.13
C ALA A 120 27.16 28.32 24.37
N GLN A 121 27.66 27.47 23.48
CA GLN A 121 29.05 26.99 23.53
C GLN A 121 30.02 28.10 23.17
N ASP A 122 29.77 28.83 22.09
CA ASP A 122 30.64 29.93 21.64
C ASP A 122 30.72 31.06 22.68
N THR A 123 29.62 31.38 23.36
CA THR A 123 29.61 32.36 24.46
C THR A 123 30.33 31.87 25.72
N ALA A 124 30.27 30.57 26.02
CA ALA A 124 31.05 29.99 27.12
C ALA A 124 32.56 29.93 26.80
N HIS A 125 32.94 29.79 25.52
CA HIS A 125 34.33 29.67 25.07
C HIS A 125 34.95 31.03 24.72
N GLY A 126 34.14 32.05 24.40
CA GLY A 126 34.61 33.42 24.15
C GLY A 126 35.10 34.16 25.42
N ALA A 127 34.84 33.63 26.62
CA ALA A 127 35.30 34.21 27.89
C ALA A 127 36.62 33.62 28.42
N GLY A 128 37.12 32.55 27.81
CA GLY A 128 38.42 31.97 28.13
C GLY A 128 39.15 31.62 26.85
N GLY A 129 40.20 32.38 26.51
CA GLY A 129 41.01 32.11 25.33
C GLY A 129 41.44 30.64 25.29
N GLU A 130 40.90 29.89 24.35
CA GLU A 130 41.22 28.48 24.21
C GLU A 130 42.56 28.30 23.50
N ASP A 131 43.45 27.59 24.19
CA ASP A 131 44.67 27.00 23.66
C ASP A 131 44.38 26.25 22.36
N GLY A 132 45.17 26.51 21.31
CA GLY A 132 45.05 25.85 20.00
C GLY A 132 45.09 24.31 20.06
N ALA A 133 45.54 23.72 21.17
CA ALA A 133 45.48 22.28 21.42
C ALA A 133 44.04 21.72 21.53
N GLN A 134 43.10 22.51 22.05
CA GLN A 134 41.68 22.10 22.15
C GLN A 134 40.96 22.20 20.80
N GLN A 135 41.31 23.18 19.96
CA GLN A 135 40.80 23.27 18.58
C GLN A 135 41.27 22.09 17.73
N ASP A 136 42.54 21.69 17.83
CA ASP A 136 43.07 20.54 17.10
C ASP A 136 42.44 19.21 17.56
N ALA A 137 42.16 19.05 18.85
CA ALA A 137 41.46 17.87 19.38
C ALA A 137 40.01 17.80 18.86
N ARG A 138 39.31 18.94 18.80
CA ARG A 138 37.94 19.02 18.27
C ARG A 138 37.90 18.78 16.76
N ALA A 139 38.88 19.30 16.01
CA ALA A 139 38.99 19.08 14.57
C ALA A 139 39.20 17.59 14.26
N ARG A 140 40.03 16.88 15.04
CA ARG A 140 40.24 15.43 14.89
C ARG A 140 38.97 14.63 15.22
N LEU A 141 38.26 14.98 16.28
CA LEU A 141 36.99 14.35 16.66
C LEU A 141 35.91 14.54 15.58
N ARG A 142 35.82 15.74 14.98
CA ARG A 142 34.90 16.01 13.86
C ARG A 142 35.26 15.20 12.63
N ALA A 143 36.53 15.14 12.26
CA ALA A 143 36.99 14.33 11.13
C ALA A 143 36.72 12.83 11.32
N GLU A 144 36.89 12.30 12.54
CA GLU A 144 36.59 10.91 12.85
C GLU A 144 35.07 10.62 12.85
N ALA A 145 34.25 11.55 13.32
CA ALA A 145 32.79 11.46 13.26
C ALA A 145 32.28 11.50 11.80
N GLU A 146 32.85 12.36 10.96
CA GLU A 146 32.53 12.42 9.53
C GLU A 146 32.93 11.14 8.80
N ALA A 147 34.10 10.57 9.10
CA ALA A 147 34.53 9.30 8.52
C ALA A 147 33.58 8.14 8.87
N ARG A 148 33.11 8.06 10.13
CA ARG A 148 32.13 7.05 10.56
C ARG A 148 30.76 7.28 9.91
N ALA A 149 30.32 8.53 9.78
CA ALA A 149 29.07 8.87 9.12
C ALA A 149 29.09 8.49 7.63
N GLU A 150 30.22 8.68 6.95
CA GLU A 150 30.40 8.31 5.55
C GLU A 150 30.42 6.78 5.36
N GLU A 151 31.10 6.05 6.24
CA GLU A 151 31.07 4.58 6.23
C GLU A 151 29.64 4.04 6.46
N GLU A 152 28.89 4.63 7.38
CA GLU A 152 27.50 4.25 7.62
C GLU A 152 26.59 4.59 6.44
N ARG A 153 26.81 5.72 5.76
CA ARG A 153 26.11 6.06 4.50
C ARG A 153 26.38 5.03 3.41
N GLN A 154 27.63 4.61 3.23
CA GLN A 154 27.99 3.58 2.26
C GLN A 154 27.33 2.23 2.59
N ARG A 155 27.34 1.81 3.86
CA ARG A 155 26.65 0.59 4.29
C ARG A 155 25.14 0.66 4.04
N LYS A 156 24.51 1.79 4.33
CA LYS A 156 23.07 2.00 4.07
C LYS A 156 22.77 2.04 2.57
N ALA A 157 23.64 2.64 1.75
CA ALA A 157 23.51 2.63 0.29
C ALA A 157 23.59 1.20 -0.28
N ALA A 158 24.52 0.38 0.21
CA ALA A 158 24.63 -1.03 -0.17
C ALA A 158 23.37 -1.83 0.20
N VAL A 159 22.82 -1.62 1.40
CA VAL A 159 21.56 -2.27 1.82
C VAL A 159 20.39 -1.82 0.94
N ARG A 160 20.31 -0.53 0.59
CA ARG A 160 19.27 -0.03 -0.34
C ARG A 160 19.38 -0.66 -1.72
N ALA A 161 20.60 -0.80 -2.24
CA ALA A 161 20.85 -1.46 -3.52
C ALA A 161 20.38 -2.93 -3.50
N GLN A 162 20.66 -3.67 -2.41
CA GLN A 162 20.17 -5.04 -2.23
C GLN A 162 18.64 -5.12 -2.18
N ILE A 163 17.99 -4.21 -1.44
CA ILE A 163 16.52 -4.16 -1.37
C ILE A 163 15.91 -3.86 -2.74
N GLN A 164 16.50 -2.95 -3.51
CA GLN A 164 16.05 -2.66 -4.88
C GLN A 164 16.23 -3.87 -5.80
N GLU A 165 17.39 -4.54 -5.74
CA GLU A 165 17.63 -5.75 -6.52
C GLU A 165 16.62 -6.86 -6.20
N GLU A 166 16.32 -7.08 -4.91
CA GLU A 166 15.34 -8.06 -4.47
C GLU A 166 13.91 -7.70 -4.94
N ARG A 167 13.56 -6.41 -4.94
CA ARG A 167 12.28 -5.92 -5.48
C ARG A 167 12.18 -6.17 -6.99
N MET A 168 13.21 -5.81 -7.75
CA MET A 168 13.25 -6.05 -9.20
C MET A 168 13.18 -7.54 -9.52
N ARG A 169 13.85 -8.39 -8.74
CA ARG A 169 13.78 -9.84 -8.87
C ARG A 169 12.37 -10.37 -8.59
N LYS A 170 11.72 -9.90 -7.52
CA LYS A 170 10.33 -10.27 -7.20
C LYS A 170 9.35 -9.83 -8.29
N GLU A 171 9.52 -8.62 -8.82
CA GLU A 171 8.69 -8.10 -9.89
C GLU A 171 8.85 -8.91 -11.19
N ARG A 172 10.09 -9.26 -11.56
CA ARG A 172 10.36 -10.13 -12.71
C ARG A 172 9.70 -11.50 -12.56
N LEU A 173 9.82 -12.14 -11.39
CA LEU A 173 9.16 -13.42 -11.12
C LEU A 173 7.63 -13.31 -11.18
N ALA A 174 7.07 -12.20 -10.67
CA ALA A 174 5.64 -11.95 -10.77
C ALA A 174 5.17 -11.72 -12.21
N ALA A 175 5.97 -11.03 -13.03
CA ALA A 175 5.69 -10.83 -14.45
C ALA A 175 5.72 -12.15 -15.23
N GLU A 176 6.74 -12.99 -15.01
CA GLU A 176 6.84 -14.33 -15.59
C GLU A 176 5.65 -15.23 -15.16
N ALA A 177 5.22 -15.15 -13.90
CA ALA A 177 4.05 -15.88 -13.42
C ALA A 177 2.75 -15.41 -14.10
N ARG A 178 2.57 -14.10 -14.31
CA ARG A 178 1.41 -13.55 -15.04
C ARG A 178 1.40 -13.97 -16.51
N GLU A 179 2.56 -14.00 -17.15
CA GLU A 179 2.69 -14.44 -18.54
C GLU A 179 2.34 -15.93 -18.68
N ARG A 180 2.85 -16.79 -17.80
CA ARG A 180 2.47 -18.22 -17.76
C ARG A 180 0.97 -18.40 -17.52
N ALA A 181 0.37 -17.65 -16.61
CA ALA A 181 -1.08 -17.71 -16.36
C ALA A 181 -1.90 -17.28 -17.60
N ARG A 182 -1.42 -16.29 -18.36
CA ARG A 182 -2.05 -15.88 -19.61
C ARG A 182 -1.96 -16.97 -20.68
N MET A 183 -0.80 -17.60 -20.85
CA MET A 183 -0.61 -18.69 -21.80
C MET A 183 -1.49 -19.91 -21.46
N ASP A 184 -1.64 -20.25 -20.18
CA ASP A 184 -2.52 -21.34 -19.74
C ASP A 184 -4.01 -21.05 -20.02
N LEU A 185 -4.46 -19.81 -19.81
CA LEU A 185 -5.82 -19.39 -20.18
C LEU A 185 -6.07 -19.48 -21.69
N GLU A 186 -5.08 -19.09 -22.48
CA GLU A 186 -5.15 -19.17 -23.94
C GLU A 186 -5.17 -20.63 -24.43
N ALA A 187 -4.33 -21.49 -23.85
CA ALA A 187 -4.34 -22.93 -24.13
C ALA A 187 -5.71 -23.57 -23.81
N LYS A 188 -6.29 -23.26 -22.64
CA LYS A 188 -7.63 -23.72 -22.25
C LYS A 188 -8.72 -23.20 -23.17
N ARG A 189 -8.57 -21.98 -23.69
CA ARG A 189 -9.51 -21.41 -24.68
C ARG A 189 -9.43 -22.19 -25.99
N MET A 190 -8.23 -22.41 -26.51
CA MET A 190 -8.02 -23.19 -27.74
C MET A 190 -8.55 -24.63 -27.59
N GLU A 191 -8.32 -25.26 -26.43
CA GLU A 191 -8.85 -26.59 -26.14
C GLU A 191 -10.40 -26.62 -26.17
N ARG A 192 -11.05 -25.61 -25.58
CA ARG A 192 -12.51 -25.48 -25.62
C ARG A 192 -13.03 -25.26 -27.04
N GLU A 193 -12.37 -24.41 -27.82
CA GLU A 193 -12.73 -24.16 -29.22
C GLU A 193 -12.60 -25.44 -30.05
N ASN A 194 -11.53 -26.21 -29.86
CA ASN A 194 -11.33 -27.51 -30.50
C ASN A 194 -12.39 -28.54 -30.09
N LEU A 195 -12.77 -28.60 -28.80
CA LEU A 195 -13.84 -29.48 -28.33
C LEU A 195 -15.20 -29.12 -28.94
N VAL A 196 -15.50 -27.82 -29.09
CA VAL A 196 -16.72 -27.35 -29.75
C VAL A 196 -16.71 -27.71 -31.24
N ALA A 197 -15.59 -27.50 -31.93
CA ALA A 197 -15.43 -27.88 -33.33
C ALA A 197 -15.59 -29.40 -33.54
N ALA A 198 -14.98 -30.22 -32.68
CA ALA A 198 -15.10 -31.67 -32.72
C ALA A 198 -16.54 -32.14 -32.48
N ARG A 199 -17.28 -31.50 -31.57
CA ARG A 199 -18.71 -31.80 -31.34
C ARG A 199 -19.56 -31.45 -32.57
N LYS A 200 -19.37 -30.26 -33.15
CA LYS A 200 -20.07 -29.87 -34.38
C LYS A 200 -19.80 -30.85 -35.53
N ALA A 201 -18.53 -31.20 -35.77
CA ALA A 201 -18.17 -32.17 -36.80
C ALA A 201 -18.81 -33.55 -36.56
N LYS A 202 -18.91 -33.99 -35.30
CA LYS A 202 -19.59 -35.24 -34.94
C LYS A 202 -21.09 -35.17 -35.18
N ASP A 203 -21.72 -34.05 -34.83
CA ASP A 203 -23.16 -33.83 -35.03
C ASP A 203 -23.50 -33.75 -36.52
N GLU A 204 -22.66 -33.09 -37.33
CA GLU A 204 -22.78 -33.05 -38.79
C GLU A 204 -22.62 -34.43 -39.43
N ALA A 205 -21.62 -35.21 -39.01
CA ALA A 205 -21.43 -36.59 -39.48
C ALA A 205 -22.64 -37.49 -39.11
N ALA A 206 -23.18 -37.34 -37.90
CA ALA A 206 -24.36 -38.08 -37.46
C ALA A 206 -25.62 -37.67 -38.26
N ALA A 207 -25.77 -36.38 -38.57
CA ALA A 207 -26.86 -35.89 -39.42
C ALA A 207 -26.76 -36.42 -40.85
N ALA A 208 -25.55 -36.42 -41.44
CA ALA A 208 -25.30 -36.99 -42.76
C ALA A 208 -25.60 -38.50 -42.81
N ALA A 209 -25.15 -39.26 -41.81
CA ALA A 209 -25.44 -40.69 -41.72
C ALA A 209 -26.95 -40.99 -41.58
N ARG A 210 -27.69 -40.17 -40.82
CA ARG A 210 -29.16 -40.28 -40.73
C ARG A 210 -29.85 -39.98 -42.06
N ALA A 211 -29.39 -38.95 -42.77
CA ALA A 211 -29.94 -38.60 -44.08
C ALA A 211 -29.72 -39.74 -45.10
N GLU A 212 -28.53 -40.35 -45.10
CA GLU A 212 -28.22 -41.51 -45.95
C GLU A 212 -29.08 -42.73 -45.60
N ALA A 213 -29.28 -43.02 -44.30
CA ALA A 213 -30.13 -44.12 -43.86
C ALA A 213 -31.60 -43.93 -44.29
N VAL A 214 -32.12 -42.69 -44.21
CA VAL A 214 -33.47 -42.36 -44.69
C VAL A 214 -33.56 -42.52 -46.20
N ALA A 215 -32.54 -42.10 -46.96
CA ALA A 215 -32.51 -42.27 -48.41
C ALA A 215 -32.53 -43.76 -48.81
N ARG A 216 -31.72 -44.60 -48.15
CA ARG A 216 -31.72 -46.06 -48.37
C ARG A 216 -33.07 -46.69 -48.03
N ALA A 217 -33.67 -46.32 -46.89
CA ALA A 217 -34.99 -46.83 -46.50
C ALA A 217 -36.08 -46.44 -47.50
N ALA A 218 -36.02 -45.22 -48.06
CA ALA A 218 -36.95 -44.77 -49.10
C ALA A 218 -36.76 -45.54 -50.42
N GLU A 219 -35.52 -45.85 -50.79
CA GLU A 219 -35.20 -46.66 -51.96
C GLU A 219 -35.69 -48.11 -51.81
N GLU A 220 -35.44 -48.73 -50.65
CA GLU A 220 -35.92 -50.08 -50.34
C GLU A 220 -37.45 -50.15 -50.31
N ALA A 221 -38.12 -49.12 -49.78
CA ALA A 221 -39.58 -49.01 -49.80
C ALA A 221 -40.12 -48.90 -51.24
N ARG A 222 -39.46 -48.16 -52.13
CA ARG A 222 -39.81 -48.12 -53.56
C ARG A 222 -39.61 -49.47 -54.23
N ALA A 223 -38.52 -50.17 -53.94
CA ALA A 223 -38.26 -51.51 -54.47
C ALA A 223 -39.32 -52.53 -54.01
N LYS A 224 -39.76 -52.47 -52.74
CA LYS A 224 -40.86 -53.31 -52.22
C LYS A 224 -42.21 -52.97 -52.85
N ALA A 225 -42.50 -51.70 -53.13
CA ALA A 225 -43.74 -51.27 -53.77
C ALA A 225 -43.85 -51.72 -55.25
N GLN A 226 -42.72 -51.99 -55.91
CA GLN A 226 -42.67 -52.52 -57.28
C GLN A 226 -42.69 -54.07 -57.34
N ARG A 227 -42.70 -54.74 -56.18
CA ARG A 227 -42.75 -56.20 -56.10
C ARG A 227 -44.22 -56.67 -56.16
N PRO A 228 -44.63 -57.49 -57.14
CA PRO A 228 -46.01 -57.96 -57.25
C PRO A 228 -46.41 -58.83 -56.04
N PRO A 229 -47.68 -58.80 -55.61
CA PRO A 229 -48.16 -59.55 -54.46
C PRO A 229 -48.31 -61.03 -54.80
N ASP A 230 -47.37 -61.87 -54.37
CA ASP A 230 -47.52 -63.33 -54.47
C ASP A 230 -47.79 -63.97 -53.09
N THR A 231 -48.98 -64.59 -53.03
CA THR A 231 -49.45 -65.77 -52.30
C THR A 231 -49.01 -66.05 -50.85
N GLN A 232 -50.05 -66.19 -50.01
CA GLN A 232 -50.04 -66.60 -48.59
C GLN A 232 -49.27 -67.91 -48.31
N PRO A 233 -48.62 -68.01 -47.14
CA PRO A 233 -48.32 -69.29 -46.52
C PRO A 233 -49.32 -69.65 -45.40
N HIS A 234 -49.68 -70.93 -45.41
CA HIS A 234 -50.65 -71.60 -44.55
C HIS A 234 -50.16 -71.72 -43.10
N LEU A 235 -51.10 -71.60 -42.17
CA LEU A 235 -50.96 -71.84 -40.74
C LEU A 235 -50.51 -73.27 -40.43
N SER A 236 -49.51 -73.42 -39.55
CA SER A 236 -49.29 -74.64 -38.76
C SER A 236 -48.95 -74.28 -37.31
N ARG A 237 -49.96 -74.55 -36.48
CA ARG A 237 -50.02 -74.65 -35.03
C ARG A 237 -49.17 -75.81 -34.52
N ILE A 238 -48.29 -75.60 -33.52
CA ILE A 238 -47.90 -76.61 -32.51
C ILE A 238 -47.69 -75.88 -31.17
N GLU A 239 -48.42 -76.33 -30.16
CA GLU A 239 -48.34 -75.97 -28.73
C GLU A 239 -47.30 -76.85 -27.99
N GLU A 240 -46.93 -76.41 -26.77
CA GLU A 240 -46.33 -77.11 -25.61
C GLU A 240 -45.09 -76.36 -25.09
N GLU A 241 -45.17 -75.64 -23.97
CA GLU A 241 -45.20 -76.06 -22.55
C GLU A 241 -43.79 -76.15 -21.89
N GLY A 242 -43.72 -75.68 -20.64
CA GLY A 242 -42.58 -75.80 -19.71
C GLY A 242 -41.56 -74.66 -19.82
N GLY A 243 -41.40 -73.72 -18.90
CA GLY A 243 -41.40 -73.84 -17.44
C GLY A 243 -39.97 -74.02 -16.94
N SER A 244 -39.34 -72.99 -16.35
CA SER A 244 -38.39 -73.19 -15.24
C SER A 244 -37.95 -71.88 -14.57
N ARG A 245 -37.76 -72.01 -13.26
CA ARG A 245 -37.52 -71.00 -12.23
C ARG A 245 -36.03 -70.61 -12.10
N GLY A 246 -35.83 -69.40 -11.58
CA GLY A 246 -34.69 -69.03 -10.72
C GLY A 246 -33.44 -68.57 -11.47
N SER A 247 -32.53 -67.77 -10.91
CA SER A 247 -32.45 -67.06 -9.62
C SER A 247 -31.11 -66.32 -9.65
N SER A 248 -31.09 -65.05 -9.22
CA SER A 248 -29.92 -64.32 -8.67
C SER A 248 -28.76 -64.03 -9.66
N ALA A 249 -27.97 -62.97 -9.55
CA ALA A 249 -27.75 -62.03 -8.47
C ALA A 249 -27.18 -60.70 -9.04
N ALA A 250 -27.33 -59.63 -8.26
CA ALA A 250 -26.32 -58.59 -7.92
C ALA A 250 -25.52 -57.93 -9.07
N ALA A 251 -25.28 -56.63 -9.17
CA ALA A 251 -25.23 -55.45 -8.29
C ALA A 251 -24.84 -54.29 -9.27
N SER A 252 -25.01 -52.98 -9.09
CA SER A 252 -25.27 -52.11 -7.96
C SER A 252 -26.01 -50.87 -8.48
N ARG A 253 -27.02 -50.44 -7.72
CA ARG A 253 -27.46 -49.05 -7.64
C ARG A 253 -26.91 -48.50 -6.33
N GLU A 254 -26.18 -47.38 -6.39
CA GLU A 254 -26.19 -46.32 -5.37
C GLU A 254 -26.55 -45.04 -6.16
N ALA A 255 -27.72 -44.42 -5.97
CA ALA A 255 -28.02 -43.50 -4.87
C ALA A 255 -26.93 -42.41 -4.78
N SER A 256 -27.15 -41.19 -5.25
CA SER A 256 -28.02 -40.26 -4.52
C SER A 256 -28.52 -39.12 -5.41
N ALA A 257 -29.84 -38.94 -5.41
CA ALA A 257 -30.47 -37.65 -5.68
C ALA A 257 -30.76 -37.01 -4.32
N ALA A 258 -30.26 -35.80 -4.12
CA ALA A 258 -30.80 -34.86 -3.14
C ALA A 258 -31.07 -33.55 -3.88
N ALA A 259 -32.33 -33.36 -4.25
CA ALA A 259 -32.88 -32.05 -4.52
C ALA A 259 -33.09 -31.33 -3.19
N LEU A 260 -32.75 -30.05 -3.11
CA LEU A 260 -33.70 -28.95 -2.79
C LEU A 260 -32.97 -27.68 -2.33
N HIS A 261 -33.38 -26.59 -2.97
CA HIS A 261 -33.55 -25.23 -2.48
C HIS A 261 -32.88 -24.79 -1.17
N GLY A 262 -32.07 -23.73 -1.27
CA GLY A 262 -31.71 -22.85 -0.15
C GLY A 262 -31.19 -21.50 -0.66
N LYS A 263 -32.00 -20.46 -0.50
CA LYS A 263 -31.77 -19.05 -0.83
C LYS A 263 -30.49 -18.44 -0.22
N PRO A 264 -30.06 -17.25 -0.72
CA PRO A 264 -29.00 -16.46 -0.10
C PRO A 264 -29.51 -15.74 1.17
N ALA A 265 -28.78 -15.84 2.27
CA ALA A 265 -28.87 -14.95 3.42
C ALA A 265 -27.51 -14.23 3.53
N LYS A 266 -27.39 -12.91 3.29
CA LYS A 266 -27.81 -11.83 4.21
C LYS A 266 -27.53 -12.17 5.67
N GLY A 267 -26.25 -12.09 6.03
CA GLY A 267 -25.76 -12.01 7.40
C GLY A 267 -25.14 -10.63 7.64
N ALA A 268 -26.01 -9.64 7.79
CA ALA A 268 -25.67 -8.39 8.43
C ALA A 268 -25.95 -8.51 9.93
N SER A 269 -25.22 -7.70 10.72
CA SER A 269 -25.45 -7.27 12.11
C SER A 269 -24.58 -7.96 13.17
N PRO A 270 -24.29 -7.34 14.33
CA PRO A 270 -24.84 -6.05 14.82
C PRO A 270 -23.79 -5.03 15.32
N LEU A 271 -24.20 -3.76 15.23
CA LEU A 271 -23.77 -2.69 16.14
C LEU A 271 -24.18 -3.02 17.58
N PRO A 272 -23.46 -2.49 18.58
CA PRO A 272 -24.11 -1.97 19.77
C PRO A 272 -24.18 -0.43 19.74
N SER A 273 -25.43 0.05 19.82
CA SER A 273 -25.88 1.33 20.43
C SER A 273 -25.34 1.45 21.87
N LYS A 274 -25.16 2.58 22.57
CA LYS A 274 -25.68 3.96 22.67
C LYS A 274 -24.57 4.72 23.46
N GLU A 275 -24.34 6.03 23.32
CA GLU A 275 -24.98 7.12 24.08
C GLU A 275 -24.49 8.44 23.43
N ALA A 276 -25.36 9.33 22.94
CA ALA A 276 -26.16 10.33 23.66
C ALA A 276 -25.38 11.53 24.24
N SER A 277 -25.33 12.62 23.46
CA SER A 277 -25.37 14.05 23.84
C SER A 277 -25.30 14.84 22.54
N LYS A 278 -26.38 15.40 21.95
CA LYS A 278 -27.30 16.48 22.35
C LYS A 278 -26.59 17.79 22.69
N VAL A 279 -27.13 18.88 22.10
CA VAL A 279 -26.88 20.34 22.25
C VAL A 279 -26.22 20.91 20.97
N ALA A 280 -26.97 21.36 19.96
CA ALA A 280 -27.79 22.59 19.87
C ALA A 280 -26.97 23.88 19.69
N SER A 281 -27.06 24.47 18.48
CA SER A 281 -27.27 25.90 18.19
C SER A 281 -26.69 26.21 16.80
N SER A 282 -27.50 26.50 15.79
CA SER A 282 -28.29 27.72 15.60
C SER A 282 -27.46 28.89 15.09
N ARG A 283 -27.92 29.38 13.93
CA ARG A 283 -27.90 30.76 13.42
C ARG A 283 -26.71 31.29 12.60
N HIS A 284 -27.15 31.77 11.43
CA HIS A 284 -26.78 33.00 10.72
C HIS A 284 -25.33 33.09 10.23
N GLY A 285 -25.04 33.48 9.00
CA GLY A 285 -25.84 34.24 8.05
C GLY A 285 -24.87 35.21 7.36
N SER A 286 -24.89 35.18 6.03
CA SER A 286 -24.61 36.31 5.15
C SER A 286 -23.19 36.93 5.12
N ARG A 287 -22.82 37.26 3.86
CA ARG A 287 -22.22 38.54 3.44
C ARG A 287 -20.71 38.51 3.10
N ALA A 288 -20.45 38.36 1.80
CA ALA A 288 -19.36 39.05 1.10
C ALA A 288 -19.73 40.56 0.92
N PRO A 289 -18.93 41.44 0.27
CA PRO A 289 -17.54 41.38 -0.20
C PRO A 289 -16.71 42.60 0.29
N SER A 290 -15.43 42.73 -0.13
CA SER A 290 -14.71 44.01 -0.40
C SER A 290 -13.19 43.77 -0.48
N THR A 291 -12.59 43.86 -1.67
CA THR A 291 -11.84 45.01 -2.25
C THR A 291 -10.44 45.25 -1.66
N GLU A 292 -9.45 45.00 -2.53
CA GLU A 292 -8.12 45.63 -2.71
C GLU A 292 -7.93 47.06 -2.11
N PRO A 293 -6.69 47.51 -1.79
CA PRO A 293 -5.63 47.62 -2.82
C PRO A 293 -4.15 47.41 -2.40
N SER A 294 -3.40 46.98 -3.43
CA SER A 294 -2.09 47.45 -3.88
C SER A 294 -1.34 48.46 -3.01
N HIS A 295 -0.15 48.06 -2.54
CA HIS A 295 0.96 48.98 -2.35
C HIS A 295 2.24 48.37 -2.95
N VAL A 296 2.62 48.89 -4.12
CA VAL A 296 3.91 48.67 -4.76
C VAL A 296 4.87 49.70 -4.18
N GLY A 297 5.82 49.27 -3.36
CA GLY A 297 6.99 50.04 -2.96
C GLY A 297 8.18 49.62 -3.82
N LYS A 298 8.54 50.45 -4.81
CA LYS A 298 9.80 50.40 -5.54
C LYS A 298 10.76 51.41 -4.90
N GLU A 299 11.77 50.93 -4.21
CA GLU A 299 13.06 51.63 -4.01
C GLU A 299 14.12 50.62 -4.46
N ALA A 300 14.78 50.78 -5.60
CA ALA A 300 15.85 51.74 -5.88
C ALA A 300 16.99 51.66 -4.87
N SER A 301 17.99 50.81 -5.15
CA SER A 301 19.36 51.12 -4.74
C SER A 301 20.34 50.72 -5.84
N ALA A 302 20.96 51.76 -6.40
CA ALA A 302 22.09 51.76 -7.31
C ALA A 302 23.31 51.10 -6.63
N ALA A 303 24.06 50.26 -7.33
CA ALA A 303 25.25 50.58 -8.12
C ALA A 303 26.39 51.25 -7.34
N SER A 304 27.48 50.52 -7.12
CA SER A 304 28.89 50.90 -7.41
C SER A 304 29.82 49.99 -6.60
N VAL A 305 30.66 49.13 -7.21
CA VAL A 305 31.82 49.38 -8.09
C VAL A 305 33.13 49.49 -7.29
N HIS A 306 34.15 48.78 -7.81
CA HIS A 306 35.60 48.85 -7.53
C HIS A 306 36.10 48.27 -6.20
N LYS A 307 37.29 47.69 -6.07
CA LYS A 307 38.45 47.37 -6.92
C LYS A 307 39.28 46.38 -6.07
N GLU A 308 39.73 45.24 -6.57
CA GLU A 308 41.08 45.04 -7.15
C GLU A 308 42.25 45.19 -6.15
N ALA A 309 43.00 44.09 -6.04
CA ALA A 309 44.42 43.93 -5.66
C ALA A 309 44.89 44.37 -4.26
N SER A 310 45.27 43.38 -3.45
CA SER A 310 46.68 43.00 -3.20
C SER A 310 46.77 41.65 -2.50
#